data_AF-A0A1H2S523-F1
#
_entry.id   AF-A0A1H2S523-F1
#
_cell.length_a   1.000
_cell.length_b   1.000
_cell.length_c   1.000
_cell.angle_alpha   90.00
_cell.angle_beta   90.00
_cell.angle_gamma   90.00
#
_symmetry.space_group_name_H-M   'P 1'
#
loop_
_entity.id
_entity.type
_entity.pdbx_description
1 polymer ?
#
loop_
_entity_poly.entity_id
_entity_poly.type
_entity_poly.pdbx_seq_one_letter_code
_entity_poly.pdbx_strand_id
1 'polypeptide(L)'
;MTFQQPPPRDEEILRVLQDRDGVPTTVVLRDGRALTVFDISWGYDMGDEFAHVTTNVELGDENTPLDVFVTNEVAKIVAPESGEVLLEVG
;
A
#
# COMPACT_ATOMS: atom_id res chain seq x y z
N MET A 1 6.23 3.26 31.73
CA MET A 1 5.57 4.23 30.82
C MET A 1 4.83 3.42 29.78
N THR A 2 3.52 3.57 29.68
CA THR A 2 2.74 2.89 28.63
C THR A 2 2.78 3.80 27.41
N PHE A 3 3.44 3.37 26.35
CA PHE A 3 3.36 4.04 25.06
C PHE A 3 2.01 3.67 24.46
N GLN A 4 1.14 4.66 24.26
CA GLN A 4 -0.12 4.45 23.56
C GLN A 4 0.12 4.73 22.07
N GLN A 5 -0.08 3.72 21.23
CA GLN A 5 -0.03 3.89 19.77
C GLN A 5 -1.19 4.81 19.34
N PRO A 6 -0.96 5.79 18.46
CA PRO A 6 -2.03 6.60 17.92
C PRO A 6 -2.98 5.74 17.06
N PRO A 7 -4.24 6.17 16.86
CA PRO A 7 -5.16 5.46 15.98
C PRO A 7 -4.65 5.49 14.53
N PRO A 8 -4.74 4.38 13.78
CA PRO A 8 -4.40 4.35 12.36
C PRO A 8 -5.22 5.32 11.51
N ARG A 9 -4.64 5.81 10.40
CA ARG A 9 -5.29 6.75 9.48
C ARG A 9 -5.37 6.28 8.03
N ASP A 10 -5.00 5.04 7.79
CA ASP A 10 -4.79 4.43 6.47
C ASP A 10 -5.49 3.07 6.32
N GLU A 11 -6.42 2.75 7.23
CA GLU A 11 -7.13 1.47 7.25
C GLU A 11 -7.82 1.17 5.90
N GLU A 12 -8.35 2.20 5.23
CA GLU A 12 -8.99 2.05 3.91
C GLU A 12 -7.97 1.70 2.81
N ILE A 13 -6.77 2.30 2.83
CA ILE A 13 -5.69 1.98 1.90
C ILE A 13 -5.28 0.53 2.07
N LEU A 14 -4.99 0.11 3.30
CA LEU A 14 -4.60 -1.26 3.60
C LEU A 14 -5.71 -2.25 3.26
N ARG A 15 -6.97 -1.90 3.51
CA ARG A 15 -8.10 -2.75 3.15
C ARG A 15 -8.20 -2.97 1.64
N VAL A 16 -8.12 -1.91 0.83
CA VAL A 16 -8.20 -2.04 -0.63
C VAL A 16 -7.04 -2.90 -1.17
N LEU A 17 -5.83 -2.74 -0.63
CA LEU A 17 -4.68 -3.55 -1.05
C LEU A 17 -4.84 -5.03 -0.63
N GLN A 18 -5.33 -5.31 0.57
CA GLN A 18 -5.61 -6.67 1.04
C GLN A 18 -6.76 -7.34 0.26
N ASP A 19 -7.82 -6.58 -0.06
CA ASP A 19 -8.95 -7.08 -0.86
C ASP A 19 -8.51 -7.43 -2.30
N ARG A 20 -7.34 -6.97 -2.74
CA ARG A 20 -6.74 -7.23 -4.06
C ARG A 20 -5.51 -8.14 -4.03
N ASP A 21 -5.31 -8.87 -2.94
CA ASP A 21 -4.22 -9.83 -2.83
C ASP A 21 -4.19 -10.84 -4.00
N GLY A 22 -3.02 -11.01 -4.61
CA GLY A 22 -2.78 -11.80 -5.82
C GLY A 22 -3.30 -11.18 -7.12
N VAL A 23 -3.93 -10.00 -7.09
CA VAL A 23 -4.46 -9.30 -8.27
C VAL A 23 -3.61 -8.07 -8.59
N PRO A 24 -3.11 -7.90 -9.82
CA PRO A 24 -2.34 -6.71 -10.20
C PRO A 24 -3.11 -5.43 -9.86
N THR A 25 -2.43 -4.51 -9.17
CA THR A 25 -3.00 -3.27 -8.68
C THR A 25 -1.98 -2.15 -8.87
N THR A 26 -2.39 -1.02 -9.43
CA THR A 26 -1.51 0.13 -9.59
C THR A 26 -1.66 1.07 -8.40
N VAL A 27 -0.59 1.25 -7.63
CA VAL A 27 -0.50 2.23 -6.55
C VAL A 27 0.24 3.46 -7.06
N VAL A 28 -0.44 4.60 -7.11
CA VAL A 28 0.17 5.88 -7.48
C VAL A 28 0.53 6.63 -6.21
N LEU A 29 1.80 6.99 -6.08
CA LEU A 29 2.32 7.77 -4.96
C LEU A 29 2.24 9.28 -5.25
N ARG A 30 2.26 10.09 -4.19
CA ARG A 30 2.22 11.56 -4.24
C ARG A 30 3.44 12.17 -4.93
N ASP A 31 4.55 11.44 -5.00
CA ASP A 31 5.75 11.84 -5.76
C ASP A 31 5.65 11.57 -7.27
N GLY A 32 4.53 10.98 -7.72
CA GLY A 32 4.25 10.66 -9.13
C GLY A 32 4.71 9.28 -9.57
N ARG A 33 5.38 8.49 -8.72
CA ARG A 33 5.68 7.08 -9.02
C ARG A 33 4.40 6.26 -9.08
N ALA A 34 4.38 5.27 -9.97
CA ALA A 34 3.32 4.28 -10.07
C ALA A 34 3.94 2.89 -9.90
N LEU A 35 3.48 2.15 -8.89
CA LEU A 35 3.98 0.83 -8.54
C LEU A 35 2.95 -0.23 -8.96
N THR A 36 3.44 -1.37 -9.46
CA THR A 36 2.60 -2.54 -9.67
C THR A 36 2.70 -3.44 -8.43
N VAL A 37 1.58 -3.59 -7.73
CA VAL A 37 1.46 -4.32 -6.47
C VAL A 37 0.52 -5.50 -6.68
N PHE A 38 0.93 -6.68 -6.23
CA PHE A 38 0.15 -7.91 -6.26
C PHE A 38 -0.20 -8.36 -4.84
N ASP A 39 0.74 -8.24 -3.91
CA ASP A 39 0.58 -8.58 -2.51
C ASP A 39 1.37 -7.58 -1.65
N ILE A 40 1.08 -7.53 -0.35
CA ILE A 40 1.76 -6.64 0.59
C ILE A 40 2.07 -7.32 1.91
N SER A 41 3.23 -6.99 2.48
CA SER A 41 3.49 -7.07 3.92
C SER A 41 3.49 -5.66 4.50
N TRP A 42 2.92 -5.48 5.68
CA TRP A 42 2.77 -4.15 6.27
C TRP A 42 2.85 -4.16 7.80
N GLY A 43 3.19 -3.02 8.37
CA GLY A 43 3.22 -2.82 9.82
C GLY A 43 3.34 -1.36 10.22
N TYR A 44 2.92 -1.05 11.44
CA TYR A 44 3.15 0.24 12.07
C TYR A 44 4.35 0.16 13.00
N ASP A 45 5.27 1.13 12.91
CA ASP A 45 6.28 1.33 13.93
C ASP A 45 5.66 2.01 15.17
N MET A 46 6.38 1.95 16.29
CA MET A 46 5.91 2.57 17.54
C MET A 46 5.77 4.09 17.36
N GLY A 47 4.52 4.56 17.40
CA GLY A 47 4.19 5.98 17.29
C GLY A 47 3.71 6.41 15.91
N ASP A 48 3.72 5.52 14.92
CA ASP A 48 3.26 5.81 13.57
C ASP A 48 1.73 5.69 13.44
N GLU A 49 1.14 6.63 12.69
CA GLU A 49 -0.28 6.60 12.27
C GLU A 49 -0.48 5.92 10.91
N PHE A 50 0.62 5.65 10.20
CA PHE A 50 0.67 5.17 8.82
C PHE A 50 1.60 3.97 8.72
N ALA A 51 1.18 2.93 8.01
CA ALA A 51 1.94 1.71 7.87
C ALA A 51 3.08 1.85 6.86
N HIS A 52 4.19 1.18 7.14
CA HIS A 52 5.21 0.85 6.15
C HIS A 52 4.75 -0.37 5.38
N VAL A 53 4.85 -0.32 4.07
CA VAL A 53 4.41 -1.36 3.15
C VAL A 53 5.60 -1.86 2.36
N THR A 54 5.75 -3.18 2.27
CA THR A 54 6.64 -3.87 1.34
C THR A 54 5.79 -4.64 0.34
N THR A 55 6.02 -4.48 -0.95
CA THR A 55 5.21 -5.09 -2.00
C THR A 55 5.79 -6.41 -2.48
N ASN A 56 4.92 -7.27 -3.01
CA ASN A 56 5.27 -8.43 -3.83
C ASN A 56 6.18 -9.44 -3.10
N VAL A 57 5.96 -9.58 -1.78
CA VAL A 57 6.75 -10.44 -0.88
C VAL A 57 6.54 -11.91 -1.17
N GLU A 58 5.37 -12.31 -1.66
CA GLU A 58 5.08 -13.71 -1.98
C GLU A 58 5.51 -14.08 -3.41
N LEU A 59 5.42 -13.15 -4.35
CA LEU A 59 5.74 -13.41 -5.75
C LEU A 59 7.24 -13.44 -6.06
N GLY A 60 8.08 -12.68 -5.34
CA GLY A 60 9.52 -12.91 -5.14
C GLY A 60 10.42 -13.27 -6.34
N ASP A 61 9.93 -13.17 -7.58
CA ASP A 61 10.65 -13.53 -8.79
C ASP A 61 11.50 -12.35 -9.26
N GLU A 62 12.61 -12.64 -9.96
CA GLU A 62 13.59 -11.61 -10.34
C GLU A 62 13.02 -10.50 -11.26
N ASN A 63 11.79 -10.68 -11.76
CA ASN A 63 11.13 -9.77 -12.67
C ASN A 63 10.06 -8.90 -12.01
N THR A 64 9.65 -9.19 -10.77
CA THR A 64 8.67 -8.38 -10.04
C THR A 64 9.40 -7.45 -9.06
N PRO A 65 9.28 -6.12 -9.23
CA PRO A 65 9.92 -5.17 -8.31
C PRO A 65 9.41 -5.35 -6.89
N LEU A 66 10.35 -5.36 -5.93
CA LEU A 66 10.05 -5.25 -4.51
C LEU A 66 10.21 -3.78 -4.11
N ASP A 67 9.10 -3.10 -3.87
CA ASP A 67 9.05 -1.69 -3.50
C ASP A 67 8.69 -1.52 -2.03
N VAL A 68 9.11 -0.39 -1.46
CA VAL A 68 8.73 0.05 -0.12
C VAL A 68 8.16 1.46 -0.17
N PHE A 69 7.10 1.69 0.60
CA PHE A 69 6.47 3.01 0.74
C PHE A 69 5.71 3.10 2.07
N VAL A 70 5.35 4.33 2.46
CA VAL A 70 4.47 4.59 3.61
C VAL A 70 3.07 4.94 3.09
N THR A 71 2.00 4.46 3.72
CA THR A 71 0.63 4.63 3.21
C THR A 71 0.20 6.10 3.04
N ASN A 72 0.75 7.05 3.80
CA ASN A 72 0.49 8.48 3.59
C ASN A 72 1.05 9.03 2.26
N GLU A 73 1.99 8.31 1.64
CA GLU A 73 2.54 8.62 0.33
C GLU A 73 1.60 8.19 -0.79
N VAL A 74 0.56 7.39 -0.52
CA VAL A 74 -0.42 6.97 -1.54
C VAL A 74 -1.29 8.16 -1.93
N ALA A 75 -1.39 8.39 -3.24
CA ALA A 75 -2.31 9.35 -3.84
C ALA A 75 -3.59 8.67 -4.35
N LYS A 76 -3.46 7.51 -5.01
CA LYS A 76 -4.61 6.71 -5.45
C LYS A 76 -4.24 5.26 -5.73
N ILE A 77 -5.24 4.40 -5.72
CA ILE A 77 -5.16 2.99 -6.07
C ILE A 77 -6.08 2.72 -7.26
N VAL A 78 -5.56 2.04 -8.28
CA VAL A 78 -6.24 1.83 -9.57
C VAL A 78 -6.23 0.34 -9.91
N ALA A 79 -7.36 -0.17 -10.40
CA ALA A 79 -7.49 -1.48 -11.03
C ALA A 79 -6.99 -1.39 -12.49
N PRO A 80 -5.80 -1.89 -12.84
CA PRO A 80 -5.22 -1.70 -14.18
C PRO A 80 -6.02 -2.40 -15.28
N GLU A 81 -6.77 -3.45 -14.96
CA GLU A 81 -7.59 -4.21 -15.91
C GLU A 81 -8.78 -3.41 -16.47
N SER A 82 -9.30 -2.44 -15.70
CA SER A 82 -10.46 -1.62 -16.06
C SER A 82 -10.14 -0.13 -16.13
N GLY A 83 -9.05 0.31 -15.52
CA GLY A 83 -8.73 1.72 -15.29
C GLY A 83 -9.55 2.36 -14.16
N GLU A 84 -10.33 1.57 -13.41
CA GLU A 84 -11.15 2.07 -12.30
C GLU A 84 -10.28 2.55 -11.14
N VAL A 85 -10.60 3.74 -10.60
CA VAL A 85 -9.99 4.24 -9.37
C VAL A 85 -10.74 3.62 -8.19
N LEU A 86 -10.06 2.74 -7.47
CA LEU A 86 -10.60 2.02 -6.32
C LEU A 86 -10.60 2.88 -5.06
N LEU A 87 -9.59 3.75 -4.94
CA LEU A 87 -9.45 4.70 -3.84
C LEU A 87 -8.64 5.91 -4.32
N GLU A 88 -9.07 7.11 -3.95
CA GLU A 88 -8.31 8.35 -4.14
C GLU A 88 -8.16 9.05 -2.78
N VAL A 89 -6.94 9.43 -2.43
CA VAL A 89 -6.58 9.97 -1.12
C VAL A 89 -6.32 11.48 -1.23
N GLY A 90 -7.15 12.26 -0.55
CA GLY A 90 -7.08 13.73 -0.49
C GLY A 90 -5.87 14.29 0.24
#